data_AF-A0A354A1G9-F1
#
_entry.id   AF-A0A354A1G9-F1
#
_cell.length_a   1.000
_cell.length_b   1.000
_cell.length_c   1.000
_cell.angle_alpha   90.00
_cell.angle_beta   90.00
_cell.angle_gamma   90.00
#
_symmetry.space_group_name_H-M   'P 1'
#
loop_
_entity.id
_entity.type
_entity.pdbx_description
1 polymer ?
#
loop_
_entity_poly.entity_id
_entity_poly.type
_entity_poly.pdbx_seq_one_letter_code
_entity_poly.pdbx_strand_id
1 'polypeptide(L)'
;MENNSMDFSRKCIERCRRLLKEALGKETEFEKVIGKSETYDKATIDVSHYKVDIYVYEDEAGFMVDGKDWTICEVQDYSTAEELMESFISKLEKYITANK
;
A
#
# COMPACT_ATOMS: atom_id res chain seq x y z
N MET A 1 15.15 -17.86 -13.40
CA MET A 1 14.94 -16.54 -12.76
C MET A 1 13.57 -16.06 -13.22
N GLU A 2 12.98 -15.07 -12.57
CA GLU A 2 11.64 -14.51 -12.89
C GLU A 2 10.46 -15.19 -12.19
N ASN A 3 10.19 -14.71 -10.96
CA ASN A 3 8.83 -14.55 -10.44
C ASN A 3 8.81 -13.53 -9.28
N ASN A 4 9.61 -12.46 -9.36
CA ASN A 4 9.76 -11.50 -8.26
C ASN A 4 8.66 -10.42 -8.22
N SER A 5 8.09 -10.00 -9.36
CA SER A 5 7.13 -8.88 -9.40
C SER A 5 5.74 -9.24 -8.87
N MET A 6 5.16 -10.37 -9.32
CA MET A 6 3.89 -10.87 -8.78
C MET A 6 3.96 -11.23 -7.29
N ASP A 7 5.16 -11.52 -6.78
CA ASP A 7 5.35 -11.85 -5.37
C ASP A 7 5.38 -10.61 -4.48
N PHE A 8 5.92 -9.49 -4.96
CA PHE A 8 5.90 -8.21 -4.23
C PHE A 8 4.48 -7.71 -3.99
N SER A 9 3.71 -7.45 -5.04
CA SER A 9 2.38 -6.83 -4.92
C SER A 9 1.45 -7.67 -4.05
N ARG A 10 1.44 -8.99 -4.26
CA ARG A 10 0.67 -9.93 -3.44
C ARG A 10 1.08 -9.89 -1.97
N LYS A 11 2.39 -9.96 -1.65
CA LYS A 11 2.89 -9.89 -0.27
C LYS A 11 2.57 -8.54 0.37
N CYS A 12 2.71 -7.45 -0.38
CA CYS A 12 2.41 -6.09 0.08
C CYS A 12 0.93 -5.95 0.44
N ILE A 13 0.03 -6.43 -0.41
CA ILE A 13 -1.42 -6.45 -0.15
C ILE A 13 -1.74 -7.30 1.09
N GLU A 14 -1.13 -8.49 1.22
CA GLU A 14 -1.31 -9.34 2.40
C GLU A 14 -0.88 -8.63 3.70
N ARG A 15 0.25 -7.90 3.67
CA ARG A 15 0.73 -7.10 4.79
C ARG A 15 -0.20 -5.92 5.09
N CYS A 16 -0.69 -5.22 4.07
CA CYS A 16 -1.70 -4.17 4.23
C CYS A 16 -2.95 -4.72 4.93
N ARG A 17 -3.51 -5.83 4.44
CA ARG A 17 -4.72 -6.44 5.04
C ARG A 17 -4.52 -6.77 6.52
N ARG A 18 -3.38 -7.35 6.89
CA ARG A 18 -3.06 -7.65 8.29
C ARG A 18 -2.98 -6.37 9.12
N LEU A 19 -2.22 -5.38 8.66
CA LEU A 19 -2.09 -4.08 9.32
C LEU A 19 -3.46 -3.43 9.53
N LEU A 20 -4.30 -3.38 8.50
CA LEU A 20 -5.61 -2.73 8.55
C LEU A 20 -6.59 -3.47 9.46
N LYS A 21 -6.54 -4.81 9.47
CA LYS A 21 -7.31 -5.63 10.39
C LYS A 21 -6.88 -5.41 11.84
N GLU A 22 -5.59 -5.36 12.11
CA GLU A 22 -5.05 -5.14 13.46
C GLU A 22 -5.29 -3.72 13.96
N ALA A 23 -5.03 -2.72 13.12
CA ALA A 23 -5.12 -1.32 13.48
C ALA A 23 -6.58 -0.81 13.53
N LEU A 24 -7.43 -1.24 12.59
CA LEU A 24 -8.79 -0.69 12.43
C LEU A 24 -9.90 -1.71 12.68
N GLY A 25 -9.59 -3.00 12.79
CA GLY A 25 -10.60 -4.06 12.89
C GLY A 25 -11.38 -4.27 11.59
N LYS A 26 -10.89 -3.75 10.45
CA LYS A 26 -11.57 -3.79 9.16
C LYS A 26 -10.90 -4.76 8.20
N GLU A 27 -11.70 -5.64 7.59
CA GLU A 27 -11.29 -6.35 6.39
C GLU A 27 -11.28 -5.36 5.22
N THR A 28 -10.18 -5.30 4.47
CA THR A 28 -10.01 -4.37 3.36
C THR A 28 -9.82 -5.14 2.06
N GLU A 29 -10.71 -4.87 1.11
CA GLU A 29 -10.62 -5.42 -0.24
C GLU A 29 -9.73 -4.53 -1.10
N PHE A 30 -8.91 -5.17 -1.91
CA PHE A 30 -8.10 -4.51 -2.93
C PHE A 30 -8.73 -4.87 -4.27
N GLU A 31 -9.04 -3.85 -5.07
CA GLU A 31 -9.51 -4.00 -6.43
C GLU A 31 -8.36 -3.83 -7.43
N LYS A 32 -8.32 -4.70 -8.44
CA LYS A 32 -7.36 -4.57 -9.53
C LYS A 32 -7.84 -3.51 -10.51
N VAL A 33 -7.04 -2.47 -10.69
CA VAL A 33 -7.27 -1.40 -11.66
C VAL A 33 -6.35 -1.63 -12.86
N ILE A 34 -6.95 -1.80 -14.03
CA ILE A 34 -6.24 -1.95 -15.30
C ILE A 34 -6.22 -0.59 -15.99
N GLY A 35 -5.10 0.13 -15.84
CA GLY A 35 -4.86 1.39 -16.52
C GLY A 35 -4.37 1.20 -17.95
N LYS A 36 -4.20 2.33 -18.67
CA LYS A 36 -3.65 2.31 -20.04
C LYS A 36 -2.15 2.03 -20.08
N SER A 37 -1.41 2.52 -19.09
CA SER A 37 0.04 2.38 -18.95
C SER A 37 0.41 1.31 -17.92
N GLU A 38 -0.34 1.23 -16.83
CA GLU A 38 0.03 0.44 -15.65
C GLU A 38 -1.20 -0.26 -15.07
N THR A 39 -0.95 -1.42 -14.45
CA THR A 39 -1.95 -2.16 -13.67
C THR A 39 -1.53 -2.14 -12.21
N TYR A 40 -2.47 -1.85 -11.33
CA TYR A 40 -2.22 -1.77 -9.89
C TYR A 40 -3.40 -2.29 -9.09
N ASP A 41 -3.16 -2.61 -7.84
CA ASP A 41 -4.19 -2.95 -6.86
C ASP A 41 -4.45 -1.72 -5.97
N LYS A 42 -5.72 -1.36 -5.79
CA LYS A 42 -6.14 -0.21 -5.00
C LYS A 42 -7.06 -0.65 -3.85
N ALA A 43 -6.90 -0.03 -2.69
CA ALA A 43 -7.90 -0.06 -1.63
C ALA A 43 -8.21 1.36 -1.16
N THR A 44 -9.41 1.56 -0.63
CA THR A 44 -9.82 2.81 -0.01
C THR A 44 -10.35 2.51 1.38
N ILE A 45 -9.83 3.23 2.38
CA ILE A 45 -10.23 3.09 3.78
C ILE A 45 -10.52 4.44 4.41
N ASP A 46 -11.39 4.42 5.42
CA ASP A 46 -11.61 5.57 6.31
C ASP A 46 -10.82 5.38 7.61
N VAL A 47 -10.00 6.37 7.92
CA VAL A 47 -9.21 6.51 9.15
C VAL A 47 -9.69 7.76 9.88
N SER A 48 -10.57 7.60 10.87
CA SER A 48 -11.24 8.69 11.57
C SER A 48 -11.99 9.63 10.60
N HIS A 49 -11.47 10.84 10.37
CA HIS A 49 -12.05 11.85 9.46
C HIS A 49 -11.37 11.89 8.07
N TYR A 50 -10.35 11.07 7.85
CA TYR A 50 -9.55 11.05 6.64
C TYR A 50 -9.88 9.85 5.76
N LYS A 51 -9.89 10.08 4.46
CA LYS A 51 -9.94 9.03 3.45
C LYS A 51 -8.53 8.71 2.98
N VAL A 52 -8.14 7.44 3.07
CA VAL A 52 -6.84 6.96 2.61
C VAL A 52 -7.03 6.01 1.44
N ASP A 53 -6.49 6.39 0.29
CA ASP A 53 -6.40 5.52 -0.88
C ASP A 53 -5.01 4.86 -0.90
N ILE A 54 -4.95 3.54 -0.88
CA ILE A 54 -3.73 2.75 -0.92
C ILE A 54 -3.56 2.19 -2.33
N TYR A 55 -2.36 2.27 -2.88
CA TYR A 55 -2.01 1.83 -4.22
C TYR A 55 -0.79 0.90 -4.15
N VAL A 56 -0.88 -0.24 -4.81
CA VAL A 56 0.21 -1.22 -4.88
C VAL A 56 0.42 -1.58 -6.35
N TYR A 57 1.61 -1.27 -6.86
CA TYR A 57 2.06 -1.59 -8.21
C TYR A 57 3.03 -2.78 -8.16
N GLU A 58 3.61 -3.15 -9.29
CA GLU A 58 4.57 -4.27 -9.37
C GLU A 58 5.92 -3.95 -8.71
N ASP A 59 6.32 -2.68 -8.69
CA ASP A 59 7.63 -2.18 -8.28
C ASP A 59 7.56 -1.00 -7.29
N GLU A 60 6.37 -0.56 -6.90
CA GLU A 60 6.16 0.53 -5.96
C GLU A 60 4.88 0.35 -5.14
N ALA A 61 4.82 1.06 -4.01
CA ALA A 61 3.61 1.14 -3.20
C ALA A 61 3.48 2.52 -2.57
N GLY A 62 2.25 3.01 -2.46
CA GLY A 62 1.97 4.34 -1.94
C GLY A 62 0.57 4.49 -1.37
N PHE A 63 0.33 5.60 -0.69
CA PHE A 63 -1.00 5.98 -0.24
C PHE A 63 -1.23 7.49 -0.37
N MET A 64 -2.48 7.85 -0.64
CA MET A 64 -2.96 9.22 -0.75
C MET A 64 -3.95 9.53 0.35
N VAL A 65 -3.77 10.66 1.03
CA VAL A 65 -4.72 11.16 2.03
C VAL A 65 -5.58 12.26 1.41
N ASP A 66 -6.90 12.10 1.50
CA ASP A 66 -7.92 13.06 1.06
C ASP A 66 -7.73 13.59 -0.38
N GLY A 67 -7.10 12.79 -1.23
CA GLY A 67 -6.80 13.16 -2.62
C GLY A 67 -5.69 14.21 -2.78
N LYS A 68 -4.88 14.46 -1.74
CA LYS A 68 -3.92 15.58 -1.70
C LYS A 68 -2.51 15.15 -1.31
N ASP A 69 -2.36 14.48 -0.17
CA ASP A 69 -1.04 14.20 0.39
C ASP A 69 -0.59 12.80 -0.04
N TRP A 70 0.38 12.76 -0.95
CA TRP A 70 0.90 11.53 -1.54
C TRP A 70 2.17 11.08 -0.83
N THR A 71 2.18 9.81 -0.40
CA THR A 71 3.38 9.12 0.10
C THR A 71 3.63 7.90 -0.74
N ILE A 72 4.82 7.77 -1.31
CA ILE A 72 5.22 6.65 -2.17
C ILE A 72 6.58 6.08 -1.74
N CYS A 73 6.78 4.80 -2.05
CA CYS A 73 8.04 4.08 -1.94
C CYS A 73 8.28 3.36 -3.27
N GLU A 74 9.33 3.76 -3.99
CA GLU A 74 9.66 3.25 -5.34
C GLU A 74 10.90 2.37 -5.28
N VAL A 75 11.00 1.32 -6.11
CA VAL A 75 12.17 0.41 -6.12
C VAL A 75 13.51 1.12 -6.30
N GLN A 76 13.53 2.30 -6.93
CA GLN A 76 14.74 3.10 -7.14
C GLN A 76 15.33 3.63 -5.82
N ASP A 77 14.53 3.75 -4.77
CA ASP A 77 14.93 4.26 -3.46
C ASP A 77 15.44 3.18 -2.50
N TYR A 78 15.33 1.89 -2.87
CA TYR A 78 15.60 0.76 -1.97
C TYR A 78 16.51 -0.28 -2.62
N SER A 79 17.27 -1.00 -1.80
CA SER A 79 18.18 -2.04 -2.32
C SER A 79 17.44 -3.35 -2.59
N THR A 80 16.29 -3.55 -1.95
CA THR A 80 15.46 -4.76 -2.11
C THR A 80 13.96 -4.45 -2.03
N ALA A 81 13.14 -5.34 -2.60
CA ALA A 81 11.68 -5.26 -2.50
C ALA A 81 11.17 -5.40 -1.05
N GLU A 82 11.90 -6.12 -0.20
CA GLU A 82 11.56 -6.27 1.22
C GLU A 82 11.76 -4.95 1.98
N GLU A 83 12.88 -4.25 1.75
CA GLU A 83 13.13 -2.93 2.34
C GLU A 83 12.07 -1.90 1.93
N LEU A 84 11.67 -1.90 0.66
CA LEU A 84 10.59 -1.06 0.15
C LEU A 84 9.28 -1.38 0.89
N MET A 85 8.89 -2.65 0.93
CA MET A 85 7.66 -3.10 1.57
C MET A 85 7.64 -2.71 3.06
N GLU A 86 8.71 -2.97 3.81
CA GLU A 86 8.77 -2.61 5.23
C GLU A 86 8.72 -1.10 5.44
N SER A 87 9.38 -0.31 4.58
CA SER A 87 9.31 1.14 4.64
C SER A 87 7.90 1.66 4.38
N PHE A 88 7.24 1.14 3.35
CA PHE A 88 5.86 1.47 3.01
C PHE A 88 4.88 1.11 4.13
N ILE A 89 4.93 -0.13 4.62
CA ILE A 89 4.06 -0.61 5.71
C ILE A 89 4.29 0.21 6.98
N SER A 90 5.53 0.54 7.32
CA SER A 90 5.84 1.38 8.49
C SER A 90 5.29 2.81 8.34
N LYS A 91 5.38 3.42 7.15
CA LYS A 91 4.82 4.76 6.88
C LYS A 91 3.28 4.74 7.00
N LEU A 92 2.63 3.72 6.42
CA LEU A 92 1.18 3.56 6.50
C LEU A 92 0.70 3.31 7.93
N GLU A 93 1.37 2.42 8.68
CA GLU A 93 1.06 2.14 10.08
C GLU A 93 1.20 3.39 10.95
N LYS A 94 2.29 4.15 10.78
CA LYS A 94 2.49 5.42 11.49
C LYS A 94 1.34 6.39 11.21
N TYR A 95 0.95 6.54 9.95
CA TYR A 95 -0.17 7.41 9.58
C TYR A 95 -1.47 6.94 10.25
N ILE A 96 -1.82 5.66 10.12
CA ILE A 96 -3.05 5.12 10.70
C ILE A 96 -3.07 5.29 12.22
N THR A 97 -1.98 4.94 12.90
CA THR A 97 -1.90 4.98 14.37
C THR A 97 -1.95 6.42 14.87
N ALA A 98 -1.35 7.36 14.16
CA ALA A 98 -1.37 8.77 14.53
C ALA A 98 -2.75 9.43 14.35
N ASN A 99 -3.63 8.85 13.52
CA ASN A 99 -4.91 9.44 13.12
C ASN A 99 -6.14 8.55 13.44
N LYS A 100 -5.95 7.46 14.20
CA LYS A 100 -7.03 6.54 14.63
C LYS A 100 -7.93 7.18 15.68
#